data_AF-A0A1B8HDX4-F1
#
_entry.id   AF-A0A1B8HDX4-F1
#
_cell.length_a   1.000
_cell.length_b   1.000
_cell.length_c   1.000
_cell.angle_alpha   90.00
_cell.angle_beta   90.00
_cell.angle_gamma   90.00
#
_symmetry.space_group_name_H-M   'P 1'
#
loop_
_entity.id
_entity.type
_entity.pdbx_description
1 polymer ?
#
loop_
_entity_poly.entity_id
_entity_poly.type
_entity_poly.pdbx_seq_one_letter_code
_entity_poly.pdbx_strand_id
1 'polypeptide(L)'
;MTTVAPEYCPVARTLNLIGDRWSLLIIRDTFDGICRFKDFQQNLGVARNILSDRLKKLTDAGILAMKPASDGTAYQEYVLTDKGEHLFTVIVALRQWGEDNLFREDEPHSVLIDKQTGKPVLPVALLTEDGDILSPSETQVRKVTQ
;
A
#
# COMPACT_ATOMS: atom_id res chain seq x y z
N MET A 1 16.73 -27.89 -4.93
CA MET A 1 16.05 -26.59 -4.66
C MET A 1 14.74 -26.58 -5.42
N THR A 2 13.62 -26.81 -4.74
CA THR A 2 12.30 -26.84 -5.39
C THR A 2 11.84 -25.40 -5.62
N THR A 3 11.81 -24.97 -6.88
CA THR A 3 11.23 -23.72 -7.33
C THR A 3 9.72 -23.80 -7.15
N VAL A 4 9.15 -22.86 -6.39
CA VAL A 4 7.69 -22.72 -6.28
C VAL A 4 7.21 -22.15 -7.60
N ALA A 5 6.26 -22.80 -8.28
CA ALA A 5 5.62 -22.17 -9.43
C ALA A 5 5.04 -20.81 -8.99
N PRO A 6 5.22 -19.71 -9.75
CA PRO A 6 4.86 -18.36 -9.30
C PRO A 6 3.38 -18.23 -8.89
N GLU A 7 2.52 -19.13 -9.36
CA GLU A 7 1.12 -19.24 -8.98
C GLU A 7 0.87 -19.62 -7.51
N TYR A 8 1.82 -20.22 -6.78
CA TYR A 8 1.66 -20.56 -5.36
C TYR A 8 2.41 -19.60 -4.43
N CYS A 9 3.10 -18.59 -4.97
CA CYS A 9 3.79 -17.60 -4.16
C CYS A 9 2.84 -16.42 -3.83
N PRO A 10 2.45 -16.22 -2.55
CA PRO A 10 1.56 -15.11 -2.20
C PRO A 10 2.14 -13.75 -2.56
N VAL A 11 3.45 -13.57 -2.36
CA VAL A 11 4.16 -12.33 -2.72
C VAL A 11 4.06 -12.06 -4.23
N ALA A 12 4.30 -13.07 -5.07
CA ALA A 12 4.19 -12.91 -6.52
C ALA A 12 2.76 -12.57 -6.95
N ARG A 13 1.74 -13.21 -6.36
CA ARG A 13 0.33 -12.87 -6.61
C ARG A 13 0.01 -11.43 -6.21
N THR A 14 0.51 -10.96 -5.07
CA THR A 14 0.34 -9.58 -4.62
C THR A 14 1.02 -8.61 -5.59
N LEU A 15 2.24 -8.88 -6.03
CA LEU A 15 2.97 -8.03 -6.97
C LEU A 15 2.31 -7.96 -8.35
N ASN A 16 1.66 -9.03 -8.82
CA ASN A 16 0.87 -8.97 -10.06
C ASN A 16 -0.30 -7.97 -9.94
N LEU A 17 -0.85 -7.82 -8.73
CA LEU A 17 -1.96 -6.91 -8.47
C LEU A 17 -1.50 -5.47 -8.22
N ILE A 18 -0.59 -5.25 -7.26
CA ILE A 18 -0.20 -3.91 -6.79
C ILE A 18 1.27 -3.56 -7.02
N GLY A 19 2.07 -4.43 -7.64
CA GLY A 19 3.51 -4.26 -7.76
C GLY A 19 3.97 -3.21 -8.78
N ASP A 20 3.04 -2.50 -9.43
CA ASP A 20 3.39 -1.37 -10.28
C ASP A 20 3.40 -0.06 -9.50
N ARG A 21 4.29 0.87 -9.90
CA ARG A 21 4.53 2.15 -9.24
C ARG A 21 3.24 2.92 -8.92
N TRP A 22 2.30 2.99 -9.86
CA TRP A 22 1.13 3.85 -9.73
C TRP A 22 0.08 3.26 -8.80
N SER A 23 -0.09 1.93 -8.78
CA SER A 23 -1.02 1.27 -7.85
C SER A 23 -0.70 1.61 -6.40
N LEU A 24 0.57 1.48 -5.98
CA LEU A 24 0.98 1.79 -4.61
C LEU A 24 0.83 3.27 -4.26
N LEU A 25 1.12 4.19 -5.20
CA LEU A 25 0.95 5.61 -4.97
C LEU A 25 -0.52 6.03 -4.87
N ILE A 26 -1.42 5.43 -5.67
CA ILE A 26 -2.87 5.65 -5.54
C ILE A 26 -3.36 5.17 -4.17
N ILE A 27 -2.91 4.00 -3.72
CA ILE A 27 -3.29 3.45 -2.41
C ILE A 27 -2.79 4.37 -1.29
N ARG A 28 -1.53 4.83 -1.35
CA ARG A 28 -0.98 5.83 -0.42
C ARG A 28 -1.85 7.09 -0.38
N ASP A 29 -2.14 7.66 -1.54
CA ASP A 29 -2.94 8.87 -1.66
C ASP A 29 -4.35 8.68 -1.07
N THR A 30 -4.92 7.49 -1.20
CA THR A 30 -6.24 7.17 -0.63
C THR A 30 -6.19 7.17 0.91
N PHE A 31 -5.11 6.66 1.52
CA PHE A 31 -4.90 6.79 2.98
C PHE A 31 -4.70 8.25 3.42
N ASP A 32 -4.16 9.09 2.56
CA ASP A 32 -4.02 10.54 2.79
C ASP A 32 -5.34 11.31 2.54
N GLY A 33 -6.43 10.60 2.19
CA GLY A 33 -7.78 11.15 2.03
C GLY A 33 -8.12 11.59 0.60
N ILE A 34 -7.23 11.37 -0.37
CA ILE A 34 -7.53 11.66 -1.78
C ILE A 34 -8.48 10.58 -2.30
N CYS A 35 -9.64 11.00 -2.80
CA CYS A 35 -10.68 10.08 -3.26
C CYS A 35 -11.22 10.39 -4.66
N ARG A 36 -10.82 11.50 -5.30
CA ARG A 36 -11.35 11.91 -6.60
C ARG A 36 -10.32 11.73 -7.70
N PHE A 37 -10.79 11.34 -8.89
CA PHE A 37 -9.93 11.14 -10.07
C PHE A 37 -9.04 12.36 -10.37
N LYS A 38 -9.62 13.57 -10.32
CA LYS A 38 -8.89 14.81 -10.62
C LYS A 38 -7.76 15.06 -9.61
N ASP A 39 -8.02 14.77 -8.35
CA ASP A 39 -7.07 15.01 -7.26
C ASP A 39 -5.91 14.00 -7.33
N PHE A 40 -6.20 12.72 -7.63
CA PHE A 40 -5.15 11.74 -7.95
C PHE A 40 -4.32 12.18 -9.16
N GLN A 41 -4.97 12.65 -10.24
CA GLN A 41 -4.25 13.09 -11.44
C GLN A 41 -3.31 14.27 -11.12
N GLN A 42 -3.80 15.24 -10.35
CA GLN A 42 -3.02 16.41 -9.96
C GLN A 42 -1.86 16.05 -9.03
N ASN A 43 -2.10 15.18 -8.04
CA ASN A 43 -1.09 14.81 -7.04
C ASN A 43 0.01 13.91 -7.63
N LEU A 44 -0.35 12.97 -8.50
CA LEU A 44 0.58 11.97 -9.04
C LEU A 44 1.26 12.41 -10.34
N GLY A 45 0.70 13.40 -11.05
CA GLY A 45 1.22 13.85 -12.36
C GLY A 45 1.17 12.77 -13.45
N VAL A 46 0.39 11.71 -13.24
CA VAL A 46 0.28 10.56 -14.14
C VAL A 46 -0.69 10.85 -15.30
N ALA A 47 -0.44 10.26 -16.46
CA ALA A 47 -1.34 10.36 -17.61
C ALA A 47 -2.74 9.78 -17.29
N ARG A 48 -3.80 10.42 -17.81
CA ARG A 48 -5.20 10.08 -17.50
C ARG A 48 -5.57 8.63 -17.83
N ASN A 49 -5.09 8.12 -18.96
CA ASN A 49 -5.32 6.74 -19.37
C ASN A 49 -4.69 5.76 -18.37
N ILE A 50 -3.43 5.99 -17.99
CA ILE A 50 -2.74 5.15 -17.00
C ILE A 50 -3.46 5.20 -15.64
N LEU A 51 -3.89 6.38 -15.18
CA LEU A 51 -4.65 6.50 -13.94
C LEU A 51 -5.98 5.75 -14.00
N SER A 52 -6.73 5.91 -15.09
CA SER A 52 -7.99 5.20 -15.32
C SER A 52 -7.80 3.69 -15.28
N ASP A 53 -6.78 3.17 -15.96
CA ASP A 53 -6.48 1.73 -15.98
C ASP A 53 -6.14 1.20 -14.58
N ARG A 54 -5.39 1.97 -13.78
CA ARG A 54 -5.00 1.57 -12.41
C ARG A 54 -6.15 1.64 -11.43
N LEU A 55 -6.94 2.71 -11.45
CA LEU A 55 -8.15 2.81 -10.62
C LEU A 55 -9.13 1.69 -10.95
N LYS A 56 -9.32 1.38 -12.25
CA LYS A 56 -10.11 0.23 -12.68
C LYS A 56 -9.55 -1.08 -12.14
N LYS A 57 -8.24 -1.34 -12.31
CA LYS A 57 -7.59 -2.56 -11.80
C LYS A 57 -7.78 -2.73 -10.28
N LEU A 58 -7.59 -1.66 -9.50
CA LEU A 58 -7.76 -1.68 -8.05
C LEU A 58 -9.23 -1.88 -7.64
N THR A 59 -10.17 -1.31 -8.39
CA THR A 59 -11.61 -1.48 -8.15
C THR A 59 -12.07 -2.90 -8.51
N ASP A 60 -11.67 -3.42 -9.67
CA ASP A 60 -11.98 -4.77 -10.13
C ASP A 60 -11.40 -5.83 -9.17
N ALA A 61 -10.27 -5.53 -8.51
CA ALA A 61 -9.67 -6.38 -7.50
C ALA A 61 -10.25 -6.21 -6.08
N GLY A 62 -11.23 -5.31 -5.91
CA GLY A 62 -11.88 -5.02 -4.64
C GLY A 62 -10.97 -4.37 -3.60
N ILE A 63 -9.90 -3.69 -4.01
CA ILE A 63 -9.06 -2.85 -3.12
C ILE A 63 -9.74 -1.50 -2.90
N LEU A 64 -10.29 -0.94 -3.99
CA LEU A 64 -11.08 0.26 -3.98
C LEU A 64 -12.54 -0.06 -4.32
N ALA A 65 -13.45 0.79 -3.88
CA ALA A 65 -14.83 0.83 -4.33
C ALA A 65 -15.17 2.25 -4.79
N MET A 66 -16.07 2.37 -5.76
CA MET A 66 -16.67 3.66 -6.13
C MET A 66 -17.94 3.87 -5.32
N LYS A 67 -18.06 5.04 -4.69
CA LYS A 67 -19.27 5.50 -4.01
C LYS A 67 -19.70 6.86 -4.54
N PRO A 68 -21.00 7.20 -4.48
CA PRO A 68 -21.45 8.57 -4.70
C PRO A 68 -20.69 9.54 -3.80
N ALA A 69 -20.37 10.72 -4.32
CA ALA A 69 -19.63 11.71 -3.57
C ALA A 69 -20.40 12.12 -2.30
N SER A 70 -19.66 12.24 -1.20
CA SER A 70 -20.23 12.55 0.12
C SER A 70 -20.79 13.97 0.22
N ASP A 71 -20.41 14.85 -0.72
CA ASP A 71 -20.86 16.26 -0.81
C ASP A 71 -22.17 16.45 -1.59
N GLY A 72 -22.84 15.36 -1.98
CA GLY A 72 -24.12 15.40 -2.69
C GLY A 72 -24.00 15.77 -4.18
N THR A 73 -22.78 15.85 -4.71
CA THR A 73 -22.56 16.02 -6.15
C THR A 73 -22.76 14.70 -6.90
N ALA A 74 -22.89 14.78 -8.24
CA ALA A 74 -22.97 13.61 -9.10
C ALA A 74 -21.62 12.88 -9.30
N TYR A 75 -20.55 13.34 -8.62
CA TYR A 75 -19.23 12.74 -8.74
C TYR A 75 -19.14 11.40 -8.01
N GLN A 76 -18.14 10.61 -8.38
CA GLN A 76 -17.81 9.35 -7.72
C GLN A 76 -16.50 9.52 -6.93
N GLU A 77 -16.47 8.96 -5.74
CA GLU A 77 -15.31 8.90 -4.86
C GLU A 77 -14.80 7.46 -4.81
N TYR A 78 -13.50 7.29 -4.93
CA TYR A 78 -12.81 6.03 -4.70
C TYR A 78 -12.47 5.93 -3.21
N VAL A 79 -12.95 4.86 -2.57
CA VAL A 79 -12.71 4.59 -1.15
C VAL A 79 -12.09 3.22 -0.98
N LEU A 80 -11.25 3.06 0.03
CA LEU A 80 -10.71 1.74 0.40
C LEU A 80 -11.86 0.83 0.87
N THR A 81 -11.75 -0.44 0.48
CA THR A 81 -12.52 -1.52 1.08
C THR A 81 -11.77 -2.08 2.28
N ASP A 82 -12.37 -2.97 3.06
CA ASP A 82 -11.67 -3.70 4.13
C ASP A 82 -10.39 -4.40 3.62
N LYS A 83 -10.43 -4.95 2.40
CA LYS A 83 -9.27 -5.54 1.74
C LYS A 83 -8.20 -4.50 1.41
N GLY A 84 -8.60 -3.29 1.02
CA GLY A 84 -7.68 -2.18 0.76
C GLY A 84 -7.06 -1.61 2.04
N GLU A 85 -7.84 -1.48 3.11
CA GLU A 85 -7.38 -1.00 4.42
C GLU A 85 -6.24 -1.88 4.98
N HIS A 86 -6.30 -3.20 4.77
CA HIS A 86 -5.21 -4.12 5.16
C HIS A 86 -3.87 -3.85 4.45
N LEU A 87 -3.84 -3.08 3.36
CA LEU A 87 -2.60 -2.68 2.71
C LEU A 87 -1.86 -1.56 3.46
N PHE A 88 -2.47 -0.96 4.50
CA PHE A 88 -1.84 0.11 5.27
C PHE A 88 -0.47 -0.32 5.79
N THR A 89 -0.35 -1.50 6.40
CA THR A 89 0.93 -2.03 6.91
C THR A 89 1.99 -2.15 5.81
N VAL A 90 1.61 -2.53 4.59
CA VAL A 90 2.54 -2.61 3.44
C VAL A 90 3.03 -1.21 3.05
N ILE A 91 2.13 -0.22 3.02
CA ILE A 91 2.49 1.17 2.72
C ILE A 91 3.41 1.75 3.80
N VAL A 92 3.14 1.48 5.08
CA VAL A 92 4.01 1.92 6.19
C VAL A 92 5.39 1.28 6.10
N ALA A 93 5.47 -0.02 5.84
CA ALA A 93 6.75 -0.72 5.69
C ALA A 93 7.57 -0.17 4.51
N LEU A 94 6.92 0.09 3.35
CA LEU A 94 7.57 0.72 2.20
C LEU A 94 8.07 2.13 2.52
N ARG A 95 7.25 2.91 3.25
CA ARG A 95 7.61 4.26 3.70
C ARG A 95 8.86 4.23 4.57
N GLN A 96 8.83 3.45 5.65
CA GLN A 96 9.95 3.39 6.62
C GLN A 96 11.23 2.89 5.96
N TRP A 97 11.15 1.86 5.11
CA TRP A 97 12.32 1.41 4.34
C TRP A 97 12.88 2.53 3.44
N GLY A 98 12.01 3.32 2.81
CA GLY A 98 12.42 4.47 2.01
C GLY A 98 13.09 5.56 2.86
N GLU A 99 12.49 5.92 3.99
CA GLU A 99 13.02 6.90 4.96
C GLU A 99 14.44 6.50 5.42
N ASP A 100 14.66 5.22 5.74
CA ASP A 100 15.94 4.73 6.27
C ASP A 100 17.05 4.58 5.21
N ASN A 101 16.71 4.41 3.93
CA ASN A 101 17.68 3.95 2.92
C ASN A 101 17.82 4.85 1.69
N LEU A 102 16.83 5.71 1.41
CA LEU A 102 16.77 6.46 0.15
C LEU A 102 16.97 7.98 0.31
N PHE A 103 17.03 8.48 1.54
CA PHE A 103 17.29 9.89 1.83
C PHE A 103 18.69 10.08 2.40
N ARG A 104 19.31 11.21 2.08
CA ARG A 104 20.54 11.63 2.76
C ARG A 104 20.20 12.13 4.16
N GLU A 105 21.17 12.14 5.07
CA GLU A 105 20.99 12.53 6.48
C GLU A 105 20.31 13.91 6.66
N ASP A 106 20.59 14.87 5.77
CA ASP A 106 20.01 16.23 5.80
C ASP A 106 18.92 16.46 4.74
N GLU A 107 18.47 15.41 4.04
CA GLU A 107 17.45 15.54 2.99
C GLU A 107 16.04 15.46 3.61
N PRO A 108 15.23 16.53 3.53
CA PRO A 108 13.93 16.55 4.18
C PRO A 108 12.95 15.58 3.50
N HIS A 109 12.21 14.83 4.31
CA HIS A 109 11.14 13.95 3.85
C HIS A 109 9.95 13.96 4.82
N SER A 110 8.78 13.56 4.32
CA SER A 110 7.58 13.38 5.16
C SER A 110 7.79 12.23 6.15
N VAL A 111 7.17 12.32 7.34
CA VAL A 111 7.14 11.26 8.35
C VAL A 111 5.69 10.93 8.68
N LEU A 112 5.37 9.65 8.86
CA LEU A 112 4.05 9.23 9.33
C LEU A 112 3.94 9.41 10.84
N ILE A 113 2.90 10.10 11.29
CA ILE A 113 2.65 10.39 12.71
C ILE A 113 1.35 9.74 13.21
N ASP A 114 1.33 9.40 14.49
CA ASP A 114 0.09 9.15 15.21
C ASP A 114 -0.63 10.48 15.45
N LYS A 115 -1.87 10.58 14.97
CA LYS A 115 -2.69 11.79 15.07
C LYS A 115 -2.99 12.20 16.52
N GLN A 116 -3.00 11.27 17.47
CA GLN A 116 -3.30 11.57 18.87
C GLN A 116 -2.10 12.17 19.60
N THR A 117 -0.90 11.64 19.33
CA THR A 117 0.32 12.02 20.06
C THR A 117 1.22 12.99 19.30
N GLY A 118 1.03 13.11 17.99
CA GLY A 118 1.90 13.87 17.09
C GLY A 118 3.28 13.25 16.88
N LYS A 119 3.53 12.05 17.43
CA LYS A 119 4.83 11.38 17.38
C LYS A 119 4.94 10.50 16.13
N PRO A 120 6.17 10.29 15.61
CA PRO A 120 6.41 9.32 14.55
C PRO A 120 5.89 7.92 14.90
N VAL A 121 5.31 7.24 13.92
CA VAL A 121 4.90 5.83 14.05
C VAL A 121 6.15 4.97 14.19
N LEU A 122 6.13 4.05 15.16
CA LEU A 122 7.24 3.13 15.41
C LEU A 122 7.52 2.20 14.20
N PRO A 123 8.75 1.71 14.05
CA PRO A 123 9.10 0.74 13.01
C PRO A 123 8.17 -0.47 13.00
N VAL A 124 7.75 -0.88 11.81
CA VAL A 124 7.01 -2.14 11.63
C VAL A 124 7.94 -3.29 11.99
N ALA A 125 7.53 -4.10 12.96
CA ALA A 125 8.23 -5.30 13.38
C ALA A 125 7.31 -6.52 13.28
N LEU A 126 7.89 -7.67 12.92
CA LEU A 126 7.23 -8.96 13.13
C LEU A 126 7.45 -9.34 14.59
N LEU A 127 6.41 -9.83 15.24
CA LEU A 127 6.45 -10.22 16.64
C LEU A 127 6.15 -11.71 16.80
N THR A 128 6.74 -12.33 17.82
CA THR A 128 6.30 -13.63 18.33
C THR A 128 4.95 -13.50 19.06
N GLU A 129 4.34 -14.62 19.44
CA GLU A 129 3.13 -14.61 20.28
C GLU A 129 3.37 -13.94 21.64
N ASP A 130 4.62 -14.00 22.14
CA ASP A 130 5.05 -13.40 23.39
C ASP A 130 5.38 -11.89 23.26
N GLY A 131 5.41 -11.36 22.03
CA GLY A 131 5.67 -9.95 21.75
C GLY A 131 7.14 -9.58 21.49
N ASP A 132 8.04 -10.56 21.41
CA ASP A 132 9.44 -10.34 21.04
C ASP A 132 9.60 -10.12 19.53
N ILE A 133 10.63 -9.39 19.12
CA ILE A 133 10.91 -9.16 17.69
C ILE A 133 11.36 -10.47 17.03
N LEU A 134 10.66 -10.88 15.98
CA LEU A 134 10.95 -12.06 15.17
C LEU A 134 11.83 -11.70 13.98
N SER A 135 13.04 -12.28 13.91
CA SER A 135 14.01 -12.01 12.84
C SER A 135 13.83 -12.94 11.63
N PRO A 136 14.33 -12.56 10.43
CA PRO A 136 14.27 -13.43 9.25
C PRO A 136 14.94 -14.80 9.45
N SER A 137 16.05 -14.87 10.21
CA SER A 137 16.77 -16.12 10.51
C SER A 137 15.94 -17.12 11.34
N GLU A 138 14.92 -16.64 12.05
CA GLU A 138 14.01 -17.44 12.88
C GLU A 138 12.75 -17.84 12.11
N THR A 139 12.65 -17.47 10.83
CA THR A 139 11.49 -17.78 9.98
C THR A 139 11.84 -18.79 8.90
N GLN A 140 10.83 -19.58 8.50
CA GLN A 140 10.95 -20.47 7.35
C GLN A 140 9.65 -20.52 6.57
N VAL A 141 9.73 -20.35 5.24
CA VAL A 141 8.60 -20.60 4.35
C VAL A 141 8.46 -22.10 4.11
N ARG A 142 7.37 -22.69 4.62
CA ARG A 142 6.98 -24.06 4.23
C ARG A 142 6.35 -24.02 2.85
N LYS A 143 7.07 -24.49 1.84
CA LYS A 143 6.59 -24.55 0.46
C LYS A 143 5.56 -25.67 0.30
N VAL A 144 4.48 -25.41 -0.43
CA VAL A 144 3.56 -26.46 -0.87
C VAL A 144 4.23 -27.20 -2.02
N THR A 145 4.50 -28.48 -1.83
CA THR A 145 4.95 -29.39 -2.90
C THR A 145 3.72 -30.07 -3.47
N GLN A 146 3.62 -30.17 -4.80
CA GLN A 146 2.73 -31.18 -5.41
C GLN A 146 3.31 -32.57 -5.17
#